data_AF-A0A8R1HIN2-F1
#
_entry.id   AF-A0A8R1HIN2-F1
#
_cell.length_a   1.000
_cell.length_b   1.000
_cell.length_c   1.000
_cell.angle_alpha   90.00
_cell.angle_beta   90.00
_cell.angle_gamma   90.00
#
_symmetry.space_group_name_H-M   'P 1'
#
loop_
_entity.id
_entity.type
_entity.pdbx_description
1 polymer ?
#
loop_
_entity_poly.entity_id
_entity_poly.type
_entity_poly.pdbx_seq_one_letter_code
_entity_poly.pdbx_strand_id
1 'polypeptide(L)'
;MRTASPRSAGSPSTIGLHTYNSAADLTSGYVIILENNEFLFDLNTKNSCIRPLESFIKLLSSSNVAKEFSHFSTLPLSRFRTVDAFFDHPELNKLGEIQVYEQTRVRAIHKHGHNYMNASWIDGFREVRKFLVSPSPISDTVSQFWRAVYDRNSMLVVTLCDLLDENKKPWVPMKMGSENRLIVDDMIIEMMNVRRVRHGCHSSLLKITKLGVTSKTVLLLAYAGWGKMGYPQRPSDVLNLVTDMNHMRKVMKQQAVETKILQEHQNTPITLVCFDGLSRSCTLAALDILCRRLDASHEIGTPFVDILDTIARLRMLRGAACMKSEQFVFLSLAMLEYAIRHHYIPVDAIEKIRLDGFIVKNHFETV
;
A
#
# COMPACT_ATOMS: atom_id res chain seq x y z
N MET A 1 -0.37 37.91 -36.23
CA MET A 1 -0.09 37.71 -34.80
C MET A 1 -0.94 36.56 -34.26
N ARG A 2 -0.36 35.36 -34.14
CA ARG A 2 -0.91 34.25 -33.33
C ARG A 2 0.24 33.76 -32.48
N THR A 3 0.12 33.96 -31.18
CA THR A 3 1.12 33.62 -30.16
C THR A 3 1.15 32.10 -29.97
N ALA A 4 2.28 31.49 -30.31
CA ALA A 4 2.59 30.11 -29.96
C ALA A 4 2.98 30.04 -28.49
N SER A 5 2.29 29.20 -27.70
CA SER A 5 2.71 28.83 -26.36
C SER A 5 3.87 27.84 -26.43
N PRO A 6 4.93 27.97 -25.60
CA PRO A 6 6.05 27.04 -25.63
C PRO A 6 5.64 25.75 -24.93
N ARG A 7 5.66 24.63 -25.68
CA ARG A 7 5.65 23.28 -25.11
C ARG A 7 6.90 23.13 -24.25
N SER A 8 6.72 22.93 -22.94
CA SER A 8 7.81 22.53 -22.06
C SER A 8 8.33 21.17 -22.52
N ALA A 9 9.64 21.11 -22.78
CA ALA A 9 10.35 19.87 -23.04
C ALA A 9 10.38 19.03 -21.76
N GLY A 10 9.39 18.16 -21.60
CA GLY A 10 9.40 17.11 -20.59
C GLY A 10 10.53 16.12 -20.90
N SER A 11 11.38 15.85 -19.91
CA SER A 11 12.40 14.80 -19.99
C SER A 11 11.75 13.45 -20.31
N PRO A 12 12.37 12.61 -21.16
CA PRO A 12 11.85 11.28 -21.47
C PRO A 12 11.77 10.47 -20.18
N SER A 13 10.59 9.96 -19.86
CA SER A 13 10.41 8.99 -18.80
C SER A 13 11.18 7.73 -19.17
N THR A 14 12.37 7.55 -18.58
CA THR A 14 13.09 6.28 -18.63
C THR A 14 12.34 5.27 -17.77
N ILE A 15 11.21 4.77 -18.27
CA ILE A 15 10.44 3.70 -17.65
C ILE A 15 10.45 2.56 -18.66
N GLY A 16 11.30 1.57 -18.38
CA GLY A 16 11.37 0.35 -19.17
C GLY A 16 10.01 -0.34 -19.21
N LEU A 17 9.75 -1.05 -20.32
CA LEU A 17 8.58 -1.91 -20.49
C LEU A 17 8.34 -2.71 -19.20
N HIS A 18 7.27 -2.36 -18.48
CA HIS A 18 6.82 -3.15 -17.35
C HIS A 18 5.79 -4.14 -17.86
N THR A 19 6.20 -5.39 -17.94
CA THR A 19 5.34 -6.53 -18.28
C THR A 19 4.66 -7.05 -17.01
N TYR A 20 3.38 -6.76 -16.86
CA TYR A 20 2.48 -7.25 -15.82
C TYR A 20 1.62 -8.41 -16.38
N ASN A 21 0.79 -9.13 -15.61
CA ASN A 21 -0.17 -10.12 -16.18
C ASN A 21 -1.56 -9.47 -16.26
N SER A 22 -2.51 -9.92 -17.06
CA SER A 22 -3.84 -9.28 -17.06
C SER A 22 -4.73 -9.76 -15.91
N ALA A 23 -5.60 -8.89 -15.38
CA ALA A 23 -6.56 -9.24 -14.33
C ALA A 23 -7.63 -10.25 -14.81
N ALA A 24 -7.90 -10.30 -16.13
CA ALA A 24 -8.74 -11.32 -16.76
C ALA A 24 -7.96 -12.60 -17.12
N ASP A 25 -6.64 -12.61 -16.92
CA ASP A 25 -5.70 -13.59 -17.49
C ASP A 25 -4.74 -14.22 -16.46
N LEU A 26 -5.02 -14.07 -15.16
CA LEU A 26 -4.20 -14.63 -14.09
C LEU A 26 -4.03 -16.17 -14.19
N THR A 27 -4.91 -16.86 -14.95
CA THR A 27 -4.81 -18.29 -15.29
C THR A 27 -4.23 -18.59 -16.68
N SER A 28 -4.27 -17.64 -17.63
CA SER A 28 -3.89 -17.88 -19.04
C SER A 28 -2.42 -17.57 -19.33
N GLY A 29 -1.69 -16.96 -18.39
CA GLY A 29 -0.29 -16.59 -18.57
C GLY A 29 -0.08 -15.35 -19.46
N TYR A 30 -1.16 -14.62 -19.78
CA TYR A 30 -1.08 -13.42 -20.62
C TYR A 30 -0.38 -12.27 -19.88
N VAL A 31 0.53 -11.60 -20.60
CA VAL A 31 1.35 -10.49 -20.11
C VAL A 31 0.72 -9.16 -20.54
N ILE A 32 0.23 -8.35 -19.59
CA ILE A 32 0.06 -6.89 -19.79
C ILE A 32 1.43 -6.31 -20.10
N ILE A 33 1.61 -5.81 -21.32
CA ILE A 33 2.75 -4.96 -21.64
C ILE A 33 2.24 -3.53 -21.52
N LEU A 34 2.77 -2.75 -20.58
CA LEU A 34 2.47 -1.32 -20.53
C LEU A 34 3.30 -0.57 -21.55
N GLU A 35 2.61 0.23 -22.38
CA GLU A 35 3.24 1.18 -23.29
C GLU A 35 3.72 2.44 -22.54
N ASN A 36 4.43 3.32 -23.24
CA ASN A 36 4.89 4.59 -22.67
C ASN A 36 3.68 5.42 -22.18
N ASN A 37 3.75 5.87 -20.93
CA ASN A 37 2.68 6.60 -20.23
C ASN A 37 1.42 5.79 -19.89
N GLU A 38 1.45 4.46 -20.03
CA GLU A 38 0.42 3.61 -19.44
C GLU A 38 0.76 3.26 -17.98
N PHE A 39 -0.28 3.14 -17.16
CA PHE A 39 -0.17 2.75 -15.77
C PHE A 39 -0.96 1.48 -15.50
N LEU A 40 -0.46 0.65 -14.58
CA LEU A 40 -1.14 -0.60 -14.21
C LEU A 40 -2.56 -0.35 -13.68
N PHE A 41 -2.71 0.71 -12.90
CA PHE A 41 -3.97 1.21 -12.37
C PHE A 41 -4.33 2.51 -13.08
N ASP A 42 -5.17 2.43 -14.10
CA ASP A 42 -5.63 3.56 -14.90
C ASP A 42 -7.12 3.43 -15.26
N LEU A 43 -7.62 4.34 -16.08
CA LEU A 43 -8.96 4.42 -16.62
C LEU A 43 -9.01 4.14 -18.15
N ASN A 44 -7.86 3.85 -18.79
CA ASN A 44 -7.80 3.56 -20.23
C ASN A 44 -8.34 2.15 -20.55
N THR A 45 -8.84 1.89 -21.76
CA THR A 45 -9.61 0.66 -22.08
C THR A 45 -8.89 -0.66 -21.80
N LYS A 46 -7.55 -0.71 -21.86
CA LYS A 46 -6.76 -1.91 -21.52
C LYS A 46 -6.66 -2.15 -20.00
N ASN A 47 -6.68 -1.09 -19.18
CA ASN A 47 -6.51 -1.15 -17.72
C ASN A 47 -7.70 -0.55 -16.93
N SER A 48 -8.81 -0.27 -17.62
CA SER A 48 -9.92 0.52 -17.10
C SER A 48 -10.69 -0.24 -16.04
N CYS A 49 -11.09 0.50 -15.01
CA CYS A 49 -12.15 0.07 -14.12
C CYS A 49 -13.45 0.04 -14.94
N ILE A 50 -14.09 -1.12 -15.08
CA ILE A 50 -15.28 -1.26 -15.94
C ILE A 50 -16.59 -1.24 -15.16
N ARG A 51 -16.54 -1.23 -13.83
CA ARG A 51 -17.74 -1.35 -12.98
C ARG A 51 -18.23 0.01 -12.49
N PRO A 52 -19.36 0.53 -13.00
CA PRO A 52 -19.91 1.79 -12.52
C PRO A 52 -20.27 1.72 -11.03
N LEU A 53 -20.13 2.84 -10.32
CA LEU A 53 -20.46 2.95 -8.89
C LEU A 53 -21.89 2.51 -8.58
N GLU A 54 -22.86 2.86 -9.44
CA GLU A 54 -24.26 2.44 -9.27
C GLU A 54 -24.41 0.92 -9.33
N SER A 55 -23.73 0.26 -10.27
CA SER A 55 -23.73 -1.20 -10.39
C SER A 55 -23.08 -1.85 -9.17
N PHE A 56 -21.97 -1.26 -8.68
CA PHE A 56 -21.33 -1.69 -7.43
C PHE A 56 -22.29 -1.59 -6.23
N ILE A 57 -22.99 -0.46 -6.06
CA ILE A 57 -23.96 -0.26 -4.96
C ILE A 57 -25.13 -1.24 -5.04
N LYS A 58 -25.66 -1.47 -6.26
CA LYS A 58 -26.75 -2.44 -6.48
C LYS A 58 -26.31 -3.86 -6.11
N LEU A 59 -25.11 -4.26 -6.54
CA LEU A 59 -24.54 -5.56 -6.16
C LEU A 59 -24.39 -5.66 -4.65
N LEU A 60 -23.75 -4.67 -4.02
CA LEU A 60 -23.55 -4.63 -2.57
C LEU A 60 -24.89 -4.71 -1.82
N SER A 61 -25.92 -3.99 -2.28
CA SER A 61 -27.25 -3.98 -1.66
C SER A 61 -28.01 -5.31 -1.77
N SER A 62 -27.65 -6.14 -2.75
CA SER A 62 -28.20 -7.49 -2.94
C SER A 62 -27.26 -8.61 -2.43
N SER A 63 -26.12 -8.23 -1.87
CA SER A 63 -25.06 -9.12 -1.43
C SER A 63 -25.16 -9.46 0.06
N ASN A 64 -24.28 -10.34 0.52
CA ASN A 64 -24.02 -10.65 1.92
C ASN A 64 -22.57 -11.15 2.05
N VAL A 65 -22.11 -11.35 3.28
CA VAL A 65 -20.73 -11.82 3.55
C VAL A 65 -20.38 -13.09 2.76
N ALA A 66 -21.31 -14.04 2.63
CA ALA A 66 -21.08 -15.30 1.91
C ALA A 66 -20.95 -15.10 0.38
N LYS A 67 -21.75 -14.22 -0.22
CA LYS A 67 -21.64 -13.87 -1.64
C LYS A 67 -20.34 -13.12 -1.94
N GLU A 68 -19.97 -12.14 -1.11
CA GLU A 68 -18.68 -11.46 -1.24
C GLU A 68 -17.51 -12.44 -1.11
N PHE A 69 -17.60 -13.39 -0.16
CA PHE A 69 -16.63 -14.48 -0.04
C PHE A 69 -16.55 -15.32 -1.32
N SER A 70 -17.69 -15.71 -1.89
CA SER A 70 -17.73 -16.49 -3.13
C SER A 70 -17.13 -15.73 -4.31
N HIS A 71 -17.33 -14.41 -4.41
CA HIS A 71 -16.67 -13.62 -5.44
C HIS A 71 -15.16 -13.58 -5.22
N PHE A 72 -14.74 -13.31 -3.99
CA PHE A 72 -13.33 -13.23 -3.65
C PHE A 72 -12.56 -14.54 -3.88
N SER A 73 -13.17 -15.68 -3.56
CA SER A 73 -12.55 -17.01 -3.70
C SER A 73 -12.27 -17.40 -5.15
N THR A 74 -12.94 -16.76 -6.12
CA THR A 74 -12.66 -16.97 -7.55
C THR A 74 -11.36 -16.33 -8.00
N LEU A 75 -10.79 -15.38 -7.23
CA LEU A 75 -9.57 -14.70 -7.63
C LEU A 75 -8.38 -15.66 -7.60
N PRO A 76 -7.77 -15.97 -8.76
CA PRO A 76 -6.60 -16.84 -8.80
C PRO A 76 -5.41 -16.19 -8.10
N LEU A 77 -4.52 -17.06 -7.62
CA LEU A 77 -3.18 -16.65 -7.19
C LEU A 77 -2.28 -16.57 -8.42
N SER A 78 -1.43 -15.55 -8.47
CA SER A 78 -0.42 -15.46 -9.52
C SER A 78 0.65 -16.54 -9.25
N ARG A 79 0.74 -17.53 -10.15
CA ARG A 79 1.64 -18.70 -10.03
C ARG A 79 2.83 -18.68 -10.99
N PHE A 80 2.86 -17.77 -11.96
CA PHE A 80 3.84 -17.75 -13.05
C PHE A 80 4.94 -16.69 -12.87
N ARG A 81 5.45 -16.53 -11.63
CA ARG A 81 6.48 -15.53 -11.33
C ARG A 81 7.70 -16.19 -10.73
N THR A 82 8.87 -15.74 -11.17
CA THR A 82 10.17 -16.17 -10.64
C THR A 82 10.33 -15.68 -9.21
N VAL A 83 10.77 -16.58 -8.33
CA VAL A 83 10.96 -16.35 -6.91
C VAL A 83 12.31 -16.89 -6.43
N ASP A 84 13.27 -17.10 -7.33
CA ASP A 84 14.54 -17.78 -7.02
C ASP A 84 15.29 -17.11 -5.85
N ALA A 85 15.38 -15.77 -5.86
CA ALA A 85 16.02 -15.02 -4.78
C ALA A 85 15.35 -15.23 -3.41
N PHE A 86 14.06 -15.57 -3.36
CA PHE A 86 13.38 -15.94 -2.11
C PHE A 86 13.91 -17.26 -1.54
N PHE A 87 14.16 -18.25 -2.41
CA PHE A 87 14.68 -19.55 -2.01
C PHE A 87 16.19 -19.55 -1.77
N ASP A 88 16.94 -18.62 -2.38
CA ASP A 88 18.38 -18.44 -2.15
C ASP A 88 18.69 -17.84 -0.77
N HIS A 89 17.69 -17.23 -0.11
CA HIS A 89 17.84 -16.50 1.16
C HIS A 89 16.73 -16.83 2.19
N PRO A 90 16.55 -18.11 2.55
CA PRO A 90 15.47 -18.54 3.46
C PRO A 90 15.55 -17.89 4.84
N GLU A 91 16.75 -17.60 5.34
CA GLU A 91 17.02 -16.97 6.64
C GLU A 91 16.56 -15.51 6.73
N LEU A 92 16.42 -14.83 5.58
CA LEU A 92 15.97 -13.44 5.49
C LEU A 92 14.45 -13.31 5.30
N ASN A 93 13.75 -14.44 5.35
CA ASN A 93 12.29 -14.50 5.24
C ASN A 93 11.66 -14.67 6.61
N LYS A 94 10.86 -13.69 7.02
CA LYS A 94 10.06 -13.79 8.26
C LYS A 94 9.10 -14.99 8.22
N LEU A 95 8.52 -15.26 7.06
CA LEU A 95 7.49 -16.27 6.84
C LEU A 95 7.84 -17.06 5.57
N GLY A 96 7.96 -18.39 5.69
CA GLY A 96 8.41 -19.28 4.63
C GLY A 96 7.41 -19.47 3.49
N GLU A 97 6.17 -19.05 3.70
CA GLU A 97 5.10 -19.06 2.71
C GLU A 97 4.98 -17.74 1.92
N ILE A 98 5.66 -16.69 2.35
CA ILE A 98 5.53 -15.33 1.78
C ILE A 98 6.60 -15.10 0.73
N GLN A 99 6.31 -15.56 -0.48
CA GLN A 99 7.21 -15.38 -1.61
C GLN A 99 7.24 -13.93 -2.12
N VAL A 100 8.39 -13.51 -2.65
CA VAL A 100 8.58 -12.23 -3.34
C VAL A 100 8.96 -12.48 -4.79
N TYR A 101 8.33 -11.75 -5.71
CA TYR A 101 8.60 -11.88 -7.14
C TYR A 101 9.87 -11.14 -7.54
N GLU A 102 10.72 -11.76 -8.36
CA GLU A 102 11.98 -11.18 -8.82
C GLU A 102 11.76 -9.85 -9.58
N GLN A 103 10.69 -9.76 -10.35
CA GLN A 103 10.39 -8.59 -11.20
C GLN A 103 10.01 -7.35 -10.38
N THR A 104 9.42 -7.55 -9.20
CA THR A 104 8.84 -6.47 -8.40
C THR A 104 9.54 -6.31 -7.06
N ARG A 105 10.50 -7.18 -6.72
CA ARG A 105 11.21 -7.07 -5.44
C ARG A 105 11.99 -5.77 -5.32
N VAL A 106 12.04 -5.28 -4.10
CA VAL A 106 12.90 -4.17 -3.73
C VAL A 106 14.31 -4.73 -3.57
N ARG A 107 15.26 -4.19 -4.33
CA ARG A 107 16.67 -4.54 -4.20
C ARG A 107 17.33 -3.64 -3.17
N ALA A 108 17.92 -4.19 -2.11
CA ALA A 108 18.61 -3.45 -1.07
C ALA A 108 19.97 -4.10 -0.79
N ILE A 109 21.06 -3.35 -0.96
CA ILE A 109 22.42 -3.88 -0.84
C ILE A 109 22.63 -4.39 0.59
N HIS A 110 22.91 -5.69 0.71
CA HIS A 110 23.21 -6.33 1.98
C HIS A 110 24.70 -6.26 2.28
N LYS A 111 25.07 -6.31 3.56
CA LYS A 111 26.47 -6.34 4.00
C LYS A 111 27.25 -7.57 3.49
N HIS A 112 26.55 -8.63 3.12
CA HIS A 112 27.13 -9.85 2.54
C HIS A 112 27.15 -9.85 1.00
N GLY A 113 26.95 -8.69 0.35
CA GLY A 113 27.14 -8.52 -1.10
C GLY A 113 25.95 -8.90 -1.98
N HIS A 114 24.92 -9.59 -1.46
CA HIS A 114 23.65 -9.81 -2.18
C HIS A 114 22.72 -8.59 -2.06
N ASN A 115 21.59 -8.60 -2.79
CA ASN A 115 20.63 -7.50 -2.80
C ASN A 115 19.19 -7.91 -2.45
N TYR A 116 19.03 -9.11 -1.89
CA TYR A 116 17.74 -9.71 -1.58
C TYR A 116 17.08 -9.06 -0.37
N MET A 117 15.84 -8.63 -0.51
CA MET A 117 14.95 -8.25 0.59
C MET A 117 13.56 -8.76 0.24
N ASN A 118 12.84 -9.34 1.21
CA ASN A 118 11.46 -9.75 1.01
C ASN A 118 10.50 -8.55 1.05
N ALA A 119 10.59 -7.68 0.05
CA ALA A 119 9.73 -6.52 -0.10
C ALA A 119 9.42 -6.31 -1.58
N SER A 120 8.24 -5.75 -1.89
CA SER A 120 7.81 -5.51 -3.27
C SER A 120 7.50 -4.03 -3.51
N TRP A 121 7.81 -3.59 -4.72
CA TRP A 121 7.26 -2.38 -5.28
C TRP A 121 5.80 -2.60 -5.67
N ILE A 122 4.94 -1.69 -5.24
CA ILE A 122 3.54 -1.64 -5.63
C ILE A 122 3.27 -0.29 -6.32
N ASP A 123 2.66 -0.35 -7.49
CA ASP A 123 2.19 0.83 -8.22
C ASP A 123 0.92 1.39 -7.57
N GLY A 124 0.77 2.71 -7.60
CA GLY A 124 -0.47 3.41 -7.25
C GLY A 124 -1.29 3.74 -8.48
N PHE A 125 -2.45 4.39 -8.27
CA PHE A 125 -3.20 4.97 -9.38
C PHE A 125 -2.37 6.03 -10.11
N ARG A 126 -2.08 5.78 -11.40
CA ARG A 126 -1.21 6.62 -12.24
C ARG A 126 0.14 6.98 -11.61
N GLU A 127 0.70 6.07 -10.81
CA GLU A 127 1.96 6.33 -10.09
C GLU A 127 2.80 5.05 -9.96
N VAL A 128 3.91 4.99 -10.69
CA VAL A 128 4.83 3.83 -10.67
C VAL A 128 5.61 3.80 -9.36
N ARG A 129 5.72 2.62 -8.73
CA ARG A 129 6.46 2.39 -7.48
C ARG A 129 6.04 3.35 -6.36
N LYS A 130 4.74 3.58 -6.22
CA LYS A 130 4.19 4.44 -5.18
C LYS A 130 4.48 3.89 -3.78
N PHE A 131 4.39 2.57 -3.61
CA PHE A 131 4.61 1.93 -2.32
C PHE A 131 5.78 0.96 -2.34
N LEU A 132 6.48 0.90 -1.22
CA LEU A 132 7.40 -0.16 -0.84
C LEU A 132 6.69 -0.99 0.23
N VAL A 133 6.37 -2.25 -0.05
CA VAL A 133 5.65 -3.10 0.91
C VAL A 133 6.59 -4.18 1.45
N SER A 134 6.68 -4.28 2.77
CA SER A 134 7.55 -5.24 3.48
C SER A 134 6.80 -5.86 4.68
N PRO A 135 7.11 -7.12 5.06
CA PRO A 135 6.80 -7.59 6.39
C PRO A 135 7.57 -6.76 7.44
N SER A 136 7.10 -6.82 8.69
CA SER A 136 7.81 -6.23 9.83
C SER A 136 9.21 -6.86 9.93
N PRO A 137 10.28 -6.06 10.00
CA PRO A 137 11.63 -6.62 10.03
C PRO A 137 11.83 -7.56 11.23
N ILE A 138 12.47 -8.70 10.95
CA ILE A 138 13.09 -9.55 12.00
C ILE A 138 14.51 -9.05 12.27
N SER A 139 15.08 -9.45 13.39
CA SER A 139 16.44 -9.07 13.84
C SER A 139 17.50 -9.03 12.71
N ASP A 140 17.56 -10.05 11.86
CA ASP A 140 18.56 -10.15 10.78
C ASP A 140 18.30 -9.22 9.59
N THR A 141 17.08 -8.68 9.48
CA THR A 141 16.63 -7.86 8.35
C THR A 141 16.41 -6.38 8.70
N VAL A 142 16.53 -5.99 9.98
CA VAL A 142 16.32 -4.59 10.44
C VAL A 142 17.24 -3.63 9.70
N SER A 143 18.52 -3.96 9.59
CA SER A 143 19.49 -3.11 8.88
C SER A 143 19.13 -2.94 7.41
N GLN A 144 18.80 -4.04 6.75
CA GLN A 144 18.45 -4.02 5.33
C GLN A 144 17.16 -3.22 5.06
N PHE A 145 16.17 -3.34 5.93
CA PHE A 145 14.94 -2.56 5.86
C PHE A 145 15.23 -1.05 5.91
N TRP A 146 15.99 -0.59 6.89
CA TRP A 146 16.33 0.83 7.02
C TRP A 146 17.21 1.33 5.88
N ARG A 147 18.10 0.47 5.36
CA ARG A 147 18.91 0.79 4.17
C ARG A 147 18.03 0.97 2.94
N ALA A 148 17.03 0.10 2.75
CA ALA A 148 16.05 0.26 1.69
C ALA A 148 15.25 1.56 1.83
N VAL A 149 14.77 1.89 3.04
CA VAL A 149 14.06 3.15 3.31
C VAL A 149 14.93 4.37 2.93
N TYR A 150 16.19 4.37 3.36
CA TYR A 150 17.12 5.47 3.10
C TYR A 150 17.52 5.59 1.62
N ASP A 151 17.96 4.50 1.00
CA ASP A 151 18.49 4.48 -0.38
C ASP A 151 17.38 4.66 -1.43
N ARG A 152 16.13 4.38 -1.08
CA ARG A 152 14.96 4.58 -1.96
C ARG A 152 14.21 5.88 -1.70
N ASN A 153 14.75 6.78 -0.88
CA ASN A 153 14.14 8.07 -0.55
C ASN A 153 12.71 7.92 0.00
N SER A 154 12.44 6.86 0.76
CA SER A 154 11.15 6.67 1.42
C SER A 154 11.07 7.63 2.60
N MET A 155 10.31 8.71 2.44
CA MET A 155 10.15 9.76 3.44
C MET A 155 9.04 9.48 4.46
N LEU A 156 8.26 8.42 4.24
CA LEU A 156 7.16 8.00 5.11
C LEU A 156 7.17 6.48 5.28
N VAL A 157 7.17 6.02 6.54
CA VAL A 157 6.94 4.63 6.93
C VAL A 157 5.59 4.57 7.65
N VAL A 158 4.63 3.84 7.09
CA VAL A 158 3.36 3.53 7.73
C VAL A 158 3.40 2.10 8.22
N THR A 159 3.23 1.89 9.52
CA THR A 159 3.16 0.55 10.12
C THR A 159 1.77 0.25 10.67
N LEU A 160 1.32 -0.97 10.39
CA LEU A 160 0.04 -1.55 10.75
C LEU A 160 0.21 -2.75 11.71
N CYS A 161 1.39 -2.87 12.33
CA CYS A 161 1.78 -3.90 13.28
C CYS A 161 2.57 -3.30 14.46
N ASP A 162 2.94 -4.17 15.39
CA ASP A 162 3.78 -3.80 16.52
C ASP A 162 5.18 -3.33 16.06
N LEU A 163 5.79 -2.47 16.86
CA LEU A 163 7.15 -1.95 16.68
C LEU A 163 8.22 -2.92 17.19
N LEU A 164 7.79 -3.97 17.88
CA LEU A 164 8.59 -5.08 18.36
C LEU A 164 8.43 -6.30 17.44
N ASP A 165 9.53 -7.03 17.23
CA ASP A 165 9.49 -8.35 16.61
C ASP A 165 8.99 -9.44 17.59
N GLU A 166 8.96 -10.68 17.14
CA GLU A 166 8.48 -11.83 17.92
C GLU A 166 9.34 -12.11 19.16
N ASN A 167 10.61 -11.71 19.13
CA ASN A 167 11.56 -11.81 20.23
C ASN A 167 11.58 -10.56 21.11
N LYS A 168 10.58 -9.69 20.98
CA LYS A 168 10.46 -8.41 21.70
C LYS A 168 11.61 -7.44 21.42
N LYS A 169 12.32 -7.61 20.29
CA LYS A 169 13.36 -6.68 19.86
C LYS A 169 12.74 -5.58 18.99
N PRO A 170 13.08 -4.31 19.23
CA PRO A 170 12.55 -3.21 18.45
C PRO A 170 13.19 -3.16 17.05
N TRP A 171 12.37 -2.97 16.00
CA TRP A 171 12.86 -2.70 14.64
C TRP A 171 12.79 -1.20 14.27
N VAL A 172 12.28 -0.37 15.18
CA VAL A 172 12.38 1.10 15.17
C VAL A 172 12.94 1.57 16.53
N PRO A 173 13.54 2.77 16.66
CA PRO A 173 13.98 3.24 17.97
C PRO A 173 12.79 3.37 18.94
N MET A 174 12.97 3.07 20.23
CA MET A 174 11.92 3.18 21.25
C MET A 174 12.40 4.01 22.44
N LYS A 175 11.49 4.74 23.09
CA LYS A 175 11.82 5.57 24.27
C LYS A 175 12.00 4.76 25.58
N MET A 176 11.71 3.46 25.59
CA MET A 176 11.73 2.64 26.82
C MET A 176 12.97 1.71 26.81
N GLY A 177 13.88 1.92 27.78
CA GLY A 177 14.95 0.98 28.16
C GLY A 177 16.16 0.87 27.23
N SER A 178 16.03 1.25 25.96
CA SER A 178 17.13 1.50 25.02
C SER A 178 17.13 2.99 24.70
N GLU A 179 18.31 3.55 24.44
CA GLU A 179 18.42 4.93 23.99
C GLU A 179 17.44 5.15 22.82
N ASN A 180 16.90 6.36 22.67
CA ASN A 180 15.97 6.75 21.60
C ASN A 180 16.55 6.63 20.17
N ARG A 181 17.60 5.83 20.00
CA ARG A 181 18.35 5.57 18.79
C ARG A 181 18.45 4.06 18.53
N LEU A 182 18.39 3.71 17.26
CA LEU A 182 18.66 2.37 16.74
C LEU A 182 19.90 2.47 15.85
N ILE A 183 20.93 1.69 16.16
CA ILE A 183 22.16 1.61 15.36
C ILE A 183 22.06 0.38 14.47
N VAL A 184 22.16 0.57 13.16
CA VAL A 184 22.14 -0.50 12.17
C VAL A 184 23.27 -0.30 11.17
N ASP A 185 24.25 -1.19 11.20
CA ASP A 185 25.48 -1.12 10.40
C ASP A 185 26.10 0.31 10.43
N ASP A 186 26.06 1.04 9.32
CA ASP A 186 26.60 2.39 9.10
C ASP A 186 25.59 3.52 9.32
N MET A 187 24.41 3.22 9.89
CA MET A 187 23.34 4.19 10.12
C MET A 187 22.90 4.25 11.59
N ILE A 188 22.61 5.47 12.03
CA ILE A 188 21.98 5.77 13.32
C ILE A 188 20.59 6.36 13.03
N ILE A 189 19.55 5.76 13.58
CA ILE A 189 18.17 6.20 13.44
C ILE A 189 17.70 6.72 14.79
N GLU A 190 17.36 7.98 14.89
CA GLU A 190 16.95 8.62 16.14
C GLU A 190 15.46 8.96 16.10
N MET A 191 14.70 8.52 17.10
CA MET A 191 13.29 8.85 17.24
C MET A 191 13.11 10.15 18.03
N MET A 192 12.38 11.08 17.41
CA MET A 192 11.98 12.33 18.04
C MET A 192 10.69 12.14 18.89
N ASN A 193 9.96 13.21 19.14
CA ASN A 193 8.73 13.15 19.94
C ASN A 193 7.61 12.41 19.21
N VAL A 194 7.02 11.45 19.92
CA VAL A 194 5.82 10.72 19.49
C VAL A 194 4.60 11.60 19.75
N ARG A 195 3.76 11.77 18.73
CA ARG A 195 2.50 12.53 18.79
C ARG A 195 1.35 11.64 18.41
N ARG A 196 0.23 11.73 19.12
CA ARG A 196 -1.02 11.09 18.71
C ARG A 196 -1.68 11.92 17.62
N VAL A 197 -1.86 11.34 16.43
CA VAL A 197 -2.50 12.00 15.27
C VAL A 197 -4.00 11.80 15.32
N ARG A 198 -4.43 10.56 15.57
CA ARG A 198 -5.84 10.15 15.72
C ARG A 198 -5.95 9.03 16.75
N HIS A 199 -7.17 8.58 17.02
CA HIS A 199 -7.38 7.39 17.84
C HIS A 199 -6.63 6.20 17.24
N GLY A 200 -5.75 5.57 18.04
CA GLY A 200 -4.97 4.42 17.59
C GLY A 200 -3.92 4.73 16.51
N CYS A 201 -3.65 6.01 16.21
CA CYS A 201 -2.65 6.42 15.23
C CYS A 201 -1.66 7.40 15.85
N HIS A 202 -0.37 7.06 15.83
CA HIS A 202 0.72 7.87 16.36
C HIS A 202 1.72 8.19 15.26
N SER A 203 2.36 9.35 15.34
CA SER A 203 3.44 9.76 14.46
C SER A 203 4.70 10.11 15.22
N SER A 204 5.86 9.94 14.60
CA SER A 204 7.13 10.46 15.09
C SER A 204 8.07 10.73 13.93
N LEU A 205 8.88 11.78 14.04
CA LEU A 205 9.98 12.00 13.09
C LEU A 205 11.17 11.11 13.49
N LEU A 206 11.77 10.49 12.48
CA LEU A 206 12.98 9.70 12.60
C LEU A 206 14.09 10.41 11.84
N LYS A 207 15.20 10.69 12.52
CA LYS A 207 16.41 11.21 11.86
C LYS A 207 17.33 10.04 11.56
N ILE A 208 17.54 9.75 10.28
CA ILE A 208 18.44 8.70 9.82
C ILE A 208 19.75 9.35 9.40
N THR A 209 20.83 9.08 10.12
CA THR A 209 22.18 9.58 9.83
C THR A 209 23.03 8.42 9.35
N LYS A 210 23.51 8.50 8.10
CA LYS A 210 24.44 7.53 7.51
C LYS A 210 25.86 8.05 7.61
N LEU A 211 26.81 7.23 8.07
CA LEU A 211 28.19 7.64 8.30
C LEU A 211 28.82 8.23 7.02
N GLY A 212 29.37 9.45 7.12
CA GLY A 212 30.00 10.14 5.99
C GLY A 212 29.03 10.70 4.93
N VAL A 213 27.71 10.66 5.18
CA VAL A 213 26.68 11.13 4.24
C VAL A 213 25.68 12.03 4.98
N THR A 214 24.77 12.68 4.25
CA THR A 214 23.71 13.54 4.80
C THR A 214 22.65 12.76 5.57
N SER A 215 22.16 13.35 6.67
CA SER A 215 21.00 12.82 7.37
C SER A 215 19.72 13.04 6.58
N LYS A 216 18.79 12.09 6.65
CA LYS A 216 17.43 12.22 6.11
C LYS A 216 16.41 12.15 7.25
N THR A 217 15.33 12.90 7.14
CA THR A 217 14.20 12.83 8.07
C THR A 217 13.10 11.98 7.46
N VAL A 218 12.65 10.95 8.17
CA VAL A 218 11.55 10.06 7.76
C VAL A 218 10.43 10.19 8.78
N LEU A 219 9.18 10.30 8.31
CA LEU A 219 8.03 10.25 9.20
C LEU A 219 7.63 8.80 9.45
N LEU A 220 7.53 8.38 10.70
CA LEU A 220 6.89 7.13 11.10
C LEU A 220 5.43 7.42 11.45
N LEU A 221 4.51 6.67 10.87
CA LEU A 221 3.08 6.68 11.17
C LEU A 221 2.65 5.27 11.61
N ALA A 222 2.36 5.09 12.89
CA ALA A 222 1.99 3.80 13.47
C ALA A 222 0.49 3.75 13.77
N TYR A 223 -0.22 2.88 13.06
CA TYR A 223 -1.65 2.63 13.25
C TYR A 223 -1.87 1.28 13.96
N ALA A 224 -2.33 1.35 15.21
CA ALA A 224 -2.63 0.21 16.07
C ALA A 224 -4.13 -0.19 16.05
N GLY A 225 -4.95 0.45 15.22
CA GLY A 225 -6.40 0.23 15.18
C GLY A 225 -6.87 -1.00 14.38
N TRP A 226 -5.96 -1.76 13.77
CA TRP A 226 -6.36 -2.90 12.92
C TRP A 226 -6.92 -4.10 13.71
N GLY A 227 -6.63 -4.23 15.01
CA GLY A 227 -7.13 -5.35 15.82
C GLY A 227 -6.57 -6.73 15.40
N LYS A 228 -7.23 -7.80 15.87
CA LYS A 228 -6.81 -9.21 15.65
C LYS A 228 -7.70 -9.98 14.65
N MET A 229 -8.92 -9.52 14.38
CA MET A 229 -9.93 -10.22 13.56
C MET A 229 -9.75 -10.07 12.04
N GLY A 230 -8.58 -9.61 11.57
CA GLY A 230 -8.29 -9.47 10.14
C GLY A 230 -8.77 -8.16 9.49
N TYR A 231 -9.71 -7.44 10.10
CA TYR A 231 -10.21 -6.12 9.66
C TYR A 231 -10.11 -5.06 10.77
N PRO A 232 -10.11 -3.76 10.43
CA PRO A 232 -9.93 -2.70 11.42
C PRO A 232 -11.05 -2.60 12.44
N GLN A 233 -10.71 -2.31 13.70
CA GLN A 233 -11.70 -2.13 14.77
C GLN A 233 -12.58 -0.89 14.55
N ARG A 234 -12.04 0.12 13.86
CA ARG A 234 -12.76 1.31 13.38
C ARG A 234 -12.49 1.46 11.88
N PRO A 235 -13.29 0.81 11.01
CA PRO A 235 -13.10 0.83 9.56
C PRO A 235 -12.93 2.24 8.98
N SER A 236 -13.76 3.18 9.44
CA SER A 236 -13.75 4.60 9.08
C SER A 236 -12.40 5.32 9.34
N ASP A 237 -11.59 4.84 10.29
CA ASP A 237 -10.28 5.42 10.58
C ASP A 237 -9.25 5.10 9.50
N VAL A 238 -9.44 4.03 8.72
CA VAL A 238 -8.49 3.64 7.67
C VAL A 238 -8.62 4.55 6.45
N LEU A 239 -9.82 5.07 6.14
CA LEU A 239 -9.98 6.15 5.15
C LEU A 239 -9.23 7.41 5.59
N ASN A 240 -9.30 7.76 6.88
CA ASN A 240 -8.53 8.87 7.42
C ASN A 240 -7.02 8.61 7.33
N LEU A 241 -6.58 7.37 7.59
CA LEU A 241 -5.19 6.96 7.44
C LEU A 241 -4.69 7.09 6.00
N VAL A 242 -5.51 6.74 5.00
CA VAL A 242 -5.20 6.95 3.56
C VAL A 242 -5.01 8.45 3.28
N THR A 243 -5.91 9.30 3.75
CA THR A 243 -5.78 10.75 3.59
C THR A 243 -4.50 11.27 4.26
N ASP A 244 -4.27 10.89 5.53
CA ASP A 244 -3.13 11.33 6.32
C ASP A 244 -1.82 10.89 5.66
N MET A 245 -1.66 9.62 5.28
CA MET A 245 -0.41 9.12 4.72
C MET A 245 -0.04 9.84 3.42
N ASN A 246 -1.01 10.13 2.56
CA ASN A 246 -0.75 10.84 1.30
C ASN A 246 -0.42 12.31 1.51
N HIS A 247 -1.16 12.97 2.41
CA HIS A 247 -0.88 14.36 2.76
C HIS A 247 0.51 14.50 3.37
N MET A 248 0.85 13.65 4.35
CA MET A 248 2.15 13.69 5.02
C MET A 248 3.30 13.33 4.10
N ARG A 249 3.13 12.36 3.18
CA ARG A 249 4.12 12.07 2.14
C ARG A 249 4.42 13.32 1.30
N LYS A 250 3.39 14.07 0.89
CA LYS A 250 3.54 15.32 0.13
C LYS A 250 4.32 16.37 0.92
N VAL A 251 3.94 16.60 2.18
CA VAL A 251 4.62 17.55 3.08
C VAL A 251 6.09 17.17 3.28
N MET A 252 6.38 15.90 3.56
CA MET A 252 7.75 15.42 3.75
C MET A 252 8.60 15.54 2.47
N LYS A 253 8.01 15.27 1.30
CA LYS A 253 8.69 15.48 0.01
C LYS A 253 9.01 16.96 -0.21
N GLN A 254 8.04 17.84 0.00
CA GLN A 254 8.21 19.28 -0.17
C GLN A 254 9.35 19.80 0.72
N GLN A 255 9.33 19.44 2.00
CA GLN A 255 10.39 19.83 2.94
C GLN A 255 11.78 19.30 2.51
N ALA A 256 11.87 18.07 2.01
CA ALA A 256 13.14 17.52 1.51
C ALA A 256 13.66 18.22 0.24
N VAL A 257 12.76 18.70 -0.62
CA VAL A 257 13.12 19.50 -1.80
C VAL A 257 13.61 20.89 -1.38
N GLU A 258 12.88 21.56 -0.48
CA GLU A 258 13.25 22.88 0.05
C GLU A 258 14.61 22.85 0.76
N THR A 259 14.91 21.77 1.49
CA THR A 259 16.19 21.57 2.18
C THR A 259 17.28 20.96 1.30
N LYS A 260 17.03 20.80 -0.02
CA LYS A 260 17.97 20.25 -1.01
C LYS A 260 18.46 18.82 -0.70
N ILE A 261 17.72 18.07 0.12
CA ILE A 261 17.96 16.65 0.37
C ILE A 261 17.51 15.81 -0.83
N LEU A 262 16.44 16.24 -1.51
CA LEU A 262 15.91 15.60 -2.71
C LEU A 262 15.70 16.60 -3.84
N GLN A 263 15.76 16.11 -5.08
CA GLN A 263 15.34 16.84 -6.27
C GLN A 263 13.84 16.62 -6.51
N GLU A 264 13.17 17.60 -7.12
CA GLU A 264 11.71 17.61 -7.30
C GLU A 264 11.18 16.37 -8.07
N HIS A 265 11.93 15.91 -9.06
CA HIS A 265 11.56 14.75 -9.89
C HIS A 265 11.81 13.40 -9.21
N GLN A 266 12.49 13.36 -8.06
CA GLN A 266 12.73 12.10 -7.37
C GLN A 266 11.43 11.55 -6.78
N ASN A 267 11.23 10.24 -6.97
CA ASN A 267 10.13 9.52 -6.34
C ASN A 267 10.44 9.29 -4.85
N THR A 268 9.42 9.42 -4.01
CA THR A 268 9.48 9.19 -2.57
C THR A 268 8.42 8.15 -2.17
N PRO A 269 8.69 6.85 -2.25
CA PRO A 269 7.66 5.84 -1.99
C PRO A 269 7.15 5.92 -0.54
N ILE A 270 5.90 5.51 -0.33
CA ILE A 270 5.38 5.24 1.02
C ILE A 270 5.77 3.80 1.38
N THR A 271 6.56 3.63 2.44
CA THR A 271 6.86 2.30 2.96
C THR A 271 5.70 1.81 3.82
N LEU A 272 5.05 0.72 3.42
CA LEU A 272 3.95 0.09 4.16
C LEU A 272 4.44 -1.20 4.83
N VAL A 273 4.27 -1.27 6.15
CA VAL A 273 4.70 -2.40 6.97
C VAL A 273 3.50 -2.99 7.71
N CYS A 274 3.34 -4.30 7.60
CA CYS A 274 2.49 -5.07 8.50
C CYS A 274 3.23 -6.37 8.85
N PHE A 275 2.64 -7.24 9.66
CA PHE A 275 3.31 -8.45 10.10
C PHE A 275 3.84 -9.30 8.93
N ASP A 276 3.01 -9.51 7.91
CA ASP A 276 3.29 -10.36 6.74
C ASP A 276 3.68 -9.58 5.47
N GLY A 277 3.49 -8.25 5.44
CA GLY A 277 3.69 -7.44 4.23
C GLY A 277 2.72 -7.77 3.09
N LEU A 278 1.59 -8.43 3.38
CA LEU A 278 0.63 -8.92 2.37
C LEU A 278 -0.81 -8.58 2.72
N SER A 279 -1.17 -8.70 4.00
CA SER A 279 -2.53 -8.54 4.47
C SER A 279 -2.88 -7.06 4.55
N ARG A 280 -2.47 -6.42 5.64
CA ARG A 280 -2.91 -5.07 6.00
C ARG A 280 -2.30 -4.02 5.07
N SER A 281 -1.03 -4.17 4.73
CA SER A 281 -0.32 -3.25 3.83
C SER A 281 -0.93 -3.23 2.44
N CYS A 282 -1.18 -4.40 1.83
CA CYS A 282 -1.80 -4.42 0.50
C CYS A 282 -3.28 -4.01 0.56
N THR A 283 -4.00 -4.28 1.65
CA THR A 283 -5.37 -3.76 1.85
C THR A 283 -5.37 -2.22 1.88
N LEU A 284 -4.41 -1.61 2.58
CA LEU A 284 -4.27 -0.15 2.63
C LEU A 284 -3.88 0.44 1.27
N ALA A 285 -2.95 -0.20 0.55
CA ALA A 285 -2.58 0.19 -0.82
C ALA A 285 -3.78 0.07 -1.78
N ALA A 286 -4.55 -1.02 -1.70
CA ALA A 286 -5.76 -1.23 -2.49
C ALA A 286 -6.78 -0.10 -2.26
N LEU A 287 -7.02 0.25 -1.00
CA LEU A 287 -7.95 1.32 -0.65
C LEU A 287 -7.50 2.67 -1.23
N ASP A 288 -6.22 3.01 -1.13
CA ASP A 288 -5.66 4.22 -1.73
C ASP A 288 -5.81 4.27 -3.26
N ILE A 289 -5.59 3.14 -3.93
CA ILE A 289 -5.77 3.01 -5.39
C ILE A 289 -7.25 3.19 -5.75
N LEU A 290 -8.15 2.52 -5.04
CA LEU A 290 -9.60 2.57 -5.28
C LEU A 290 -10.15 3.98 -5.07
N CYS A 291 -9.77 4.66 -3.99
CA CYS A 291 -10.17 6.06 -3.73
C CYS A 291 -9.79 6.97 -4.90
N ARG A 292 -8.53 6.93 -5.36
CA ARG A 292 -8.11 7.78 -6.49
C ARG A 292 -8.72 7.41 -7.82
N ARG A 293 -8.94 6.11 -8.08
CA ARG A 293 -9.67 5.67 -9.28
C ARG A 293 -11.09 6.22 -9.25
N LEU A 294 -11.75 6.19 -8.09
CA LEU A 294 -13.10 6.71 -7.95
C LEU A 294 -13.14 8.23 -8.17
N ASP A 295 -12.24 8.99 -7.54
CA ASP A 295 -12.14 10.44 -7.74
C ASP A 295 -11.93 10.78 -9.23
N ALA A 296 -10.91 10.20 -9.86
CA ALA A 296 -10.58 10.50 -11.24
C ALA A 296 -11.65 10.05 -12.24
N SER A 297 -12.35 8.94 -11.97
CA SER A 297 -13.44 8.47 -12.82
C SER A 297 -14.71 9.30 -12.66
N HIS A 298 -14.97 9.79 -11.45
CA HIS A 298 -16.02 10.76 -11.20
C HIS A 298 -15.79 12.07 -11.96
N GLU A 299 -14.54 12.58 -11.96
CA GLU A 299 -14.16 13.81 -12.69
C GLU A 299 -14.43 13.73 -14.21
N ILE A 300 -14.33 12.54 -14.81
CA ILE A 300 -14.63 12.32 -16.24
C ILE A 300 -16.10 11.94 -16.50
N GLY A 301 -16.96 11.98 -15.48
CA GLY A 301 -18.42 11.84 -15.59
C GLY A 301 -18.97 10.43 -15.36
N THR A 302 -18.15 9.43 -15.06
CA THR A 302 -18.64 8.08 -14.73
C THR A 302 -17.81 7.46 -13.62
N PRO A 303 -18.26 7.53 -12.36
CA PRO A 303 -17.52 6.97 -11.23
C PRO A 303 -17.45 5.44 -11.32
N PHE A 304 -16.26 4.87 -11.14
CA PHE A 304 -16.01 3.44 -11.23
C PHE A 304 -15.38 2.87 -9.94
N VAL A 305 -15.85 1.68 -9.52
CA VAL A 305 -15.32 0.94 -8.36
C VAL A 305 -15.22 -0.55 -8.71
N ASP A 306 -14.00 -1.08 -8.84
CA ASP A 306 -13.75 -2.50 -9.06
C ASP A 306 -12.64 -3.03 -8.13
N ILE A 307 -13.09 -3.68 -7.06
CA ILE A 307 -12.23 -4.20 -5.99
C ILE A 307 -11.54 -5.48 -6.44
N LEU A 308 -12.22 -6.34 -7.22
CA LEU A 308 -11.66 -7.60 -7.71
C LEU A 308 -10.52 -7.32 -8.69
N ASP A 309 -10.75 -6.43 -9.66
CA ASP A 309 -9.72 -5.98 -10.61
C ASP A 309 -8.51 -5.37 -9.87
N THR A 310 -8.77 -4.52 -8.87
CA THR A 310 -7.69 -3.89 -8.10
C THR A 310 -6.85 -4.92 -7.34
N ILE A 311 -7.48 -5.90 -6.67
CA ILE A 311 -6.76 -6.97 -5.96
C ILE A 311 -6.03 -7.88 -6.95
N ALA A 312 -6.66 -8.26 -8.06
CA ALA A 312 -6.04 -9.06 -9.11
C ALA A 312 -4.73 -8.41 -9.62
N ARG A 313 -4.77 -7.10 -9.89
CA ARG A 313 -3.60 -6.31 -10.30
C ARG A 313 -2.55 -6.18 -9.21
N LEU A 314 -2.95 -6.00 -7.96
CA LEU A 314 -2.03 -6.02 -6.83
C LEU A 314 -1.32 -7.37 -6.68
N ARG A 315 -2.04 -8.49 -6.88
CA ARG A 315 -1.48 -9.84 -6.80
C ARG A 315 -0.44 -10.13 -7.88
N MET A 316 -0.42 -9.38 -8.97
CA MET A 316 0.64 -9.48 -9.98
C MET A 316 1.95 -8.82 -9.52
N LEU A 317 1.85 -7.86 -8.61
CA LEU A 317 3.00 -7.20 -7.99
C LEU A 317 3.45 -7.90 -6.71
N ARG A 318 2.49 -8.47 -5.96
CA ARG A 318 2.72 -9.18 -4.70
C ARG A 318 1.69 -10.32 -4.54
N GLY A 319 2.11 -11.55 -4.82
CA GLY A 319 1.24 -12.71 -5.09
C GLY A 319 0.08 -12.99 -4.14
N ALA A 320 0.31 -12.82 -2.84
CA ALA A 320 -0.67 -13.07 -1.80
C ALA A 320 -1.22 -11.76 -1.19
N ALA A 321 -1.30 -10.70 -1.99
CA ALA A 321 -2.00 -9.48 -1.60
C ALA A 321 -3.49 -9.75 -1.32
N CYS A 322 -3.99 -9.24 -0.19
CA CYS A 322 -5.39 -9.30 0.23
C CYS A 322 -5.96 -10.73 0.14
N MET A 323 -5.50 -11.65 0.99
CA MET A 323 -5.88 -13.07 0.95
C MET A 323 -7.12 -13.42 1.78
N LYS A 324 -7.57 -12.54 2.66
CA LYS A 324 -8.66 -12.81 3.58
C LYS A 324 -9.96 -12.17 3.07
N SER A 325 -11.06 -12.90 3.15
CA SER A 325 -12.38 -12.42 2.72
C SER A 325 -12.84 -11.21 3.53
N GLU A 326 -12.47 -11.11 4.80
CA GLU A 326 -12.80 -9.96 5.64
C GLU A 326 -12.15 -8.67 5.13
N GLN A 327 -10.99 -8.76 4.48
CA GLN A 327 -10.34 -7.61 3.84
C GLN A 327 -11.11 -7.17 2.60
N PHE A 328 -11.63 -8.13 1.83
CA PHE A 328 -12.47 -7.84 0.67
C PHE A 328 -13.79 -7.17 1.07
N VAL A 329 -14.49 -7.73 2.07
CA VAL A 329 -15.70 -7.12 2.63
C VAL A 329 -15.41 -5.72 3.19
N PHE A 330 -14.30 -5.55 3.90
CA PHE A 330 -13.86 -4.25 4.38
C PHE A 330 -13.66 -3.25 3.24
N LEU A 331 -12.97 -3.63 2.15
CA LEU A 331 -12.78 -2.75 0.99
C LEU A 331 -14.13 -2.38 0.35
N SER A 332 -15.08 -3.32 0.24
CA SER A 332 -16.42 -3.06 -0.27
C SER A 332 -17.15 -2.01 0.55
N LEU A 333 -17.18 -2.17 1.88
CA LEU A 333 -17.85 -1.23 2.77
C LEU A 333 -17.12 0.12 2.84
N ALA A 334 -15.79 0.12 2.83
CA ALA A 334 -14.99 1.35 2.86
C ALA A 334 -15.18 2.17 1.58
N MET A 335 -15.31 1.54 0.40
CA MET A 335 -15.57 2.25 -0.84
C MET A 335 -16.97 2.85 -0.90
N LEU A 336 -17.97 2.16 -0.35
CA LEU A 336 -19.30 2.74 -0.18
C LEU A 336 -19.24 3.97 0.74
N GLU A 337 -18.60 3.84 1.92
CA GLU A 337 -18.45 4.95 2.86
C GLU A 337 -17.72 6.14 2.22
N TYR A 338 -16.64 5.88 1.48
CA TYR A 338 -15.89 6.90 0.78
C TYR A 338 -16.75 7.65 -0.26
N ALA A 339 -17.52 6.93 -1.08
CA ALA A 339 -18.43 7.53 -2.05
C ALA A 339 -19.50 8.40 -1.38
N ILE A 340 -20.03 7.99 -0.21
CA ILE A 340 -20.98 8.79 0.58
C ILE A 340 -20.30 10.07 1.10
N ARG A 341 -19.12 9.95 1.73
CA ARG A 341 -18.37 11.08 2.29
C ARG A 341 -18.00 12.15 1.25
N HIS A 342 -17.82 11.73 0.00
CA HIS A 342 -17.47 12.60 -1.13
C HIS A 342 -18.69 13.04 -1.96
N HIS A 343 -19.91 12.70 -1.55
CA HIS A 343 -21.14 13.05 -2.26
C HIS A 343 -21.21 12.53 -3.71
N TYR A 344 -20.56 11.40 -4.00
CA TYR A 344 -20.65 10.74 -5.32
C TYR A 344 -21.94 9.93 -5.50
N ILE A 345 -22.76 9.86 -4.45
CA ILE A 345 -24.06 9.20 -4.44
C ILE A 345 -25.12 10.27 -4.13
N PRO A 346 -26.17 10.41 -4.96
CA PRO A 346 -27.30 11.28 -4.65
C PRO A 346 -27.97 10.91 -3.33
N VAL A 347 -28.42 11.91 -2.56
CA VAL A 347 -28.99 11.71 -1.22
C VAL A 347 -30.18 10.74 -1.25
N ASP A 348 -31.05 10.84 -2.25
CA ASP A 348 -32.21 9.95 -2.43
C ASP A 348 -31.81 8.49 -2.76
N ALA A 349 -30.62 8.30 -3.34
CA ALA A 349 -30.09 6.98 -3.61
C ALA A 349 -29.49 6.34 -2.35
N ILE A 350 -28.96 7.13 -1.41
CA ILE A 350 -28.42 6.65 -0.13
C ILE A 350 -29.50 5.91 0.67
N GLU A 351 -30.73 6.45 0.73
CA GLU A 351 -31.85 5.85 1.45
C GLU A 351 -32.28 4.48 0.88
N LYS A 352 -31.92 4.19 -0.37
CA LYS A 352 -32.24 2.92 -1.06
C LYS A 352 -31.18 1.84 -0.84
N ILE A 353 -30.02 2.18 -0.26
CA ILE A 353 -28.94 1.23 0.03
C ILE A 353 -29.39 0.29 1.17
N ARG A 354 -29.09 -1.00 1.03
CA ARG A 354 -29.41 -2.03 2.03
C ARG A 354 -28.13 -2.77 2.40
N LEU A 355 -27.81 -2.90 3.69
CA LEU A 355 -26.60 -3.59 4.15
C LEU A 355 -26.91 -4.70 5.18
N ASP A 356 -28.16 -5.15 5.23
CA ASP A 356 -28.62 -6.14 6.22
C ASP A 356 -27.80 -7.43 6.19
N GLY A 357 -27.31 -7.83 5.01
CA GLY A 357 -26.46 -9.01 4.79
C GLY A 357 -25.03 -8.89 5.32
N PHE A 358 -24.63 -7.72 5.83
CA PHE A 358 -23.30 -7.43 6.39
C PHE A 358 -23.32 -7.20 7.90
N ILE A 359 -24.50 -7.07 8.49
CA ILE A 359 -24.66 -6.87 9.94
C ILE A 359 -24.71 -8.24 10.62
N VAL A 360 -23.77 -8.49 11.53
CA VAL A 360 -23.88 -9.63 12.44
C VAL A 360 -24.97 -9.30 13.45
N LYS A 361 -26.14 -9.93 13.33
CA LYS A 361 -27.15 -9.88 14.40
C LYS A 361 -26.57 -10.61 15.61
N ASN A 362 -26.11 -9.87 16.61
CA ASN A 362 -25.84 -10.44 17.94
C ASN A 362 -27.13 -11.11 18.41
N HIS A 363 -27.18 -12.44 18.35
CA HIS A 363 -28.22 -13.18 19.04
C HIS A 363 -27.86 -13.11 20.52
N PHE A 364 -28.46 -12.17 21.24
CA PHE A 364 -28.46 -12.13 22.71
C PHE A 364 -29.41 -13.19 23.28
N GLU A 365 -29.39 -14.41 22.75
CA GLU A 365 -30.17 -15.52 23.27
C GLU A 365 -29.33 -16.80 23.19
N THR A 366 -28.56 -17.05 24.25
CA THR A 366 -28.60 -18.26 25.09
C THR A 366 -27.44 -18.18 26.09
N VAL A 367 -27.80 -17.88 27.34
CA VAL A 367 -27.01 -18.16 28.55
C VAL A 367 -27.23 -19.63 28.91
#